data_AF-A0A926UMP8-F1
#
_entry.id   AF-A0A926UMP8-F1
#
_cell.length_a   1.000
_cell.length_b   1.000
_cell.length_c   1.000
_cell.angle_alpha   90.00
_cell.angle_beta   90.00
_cell.angle_gamma   90.00
#
_symmetry.space_group_name_H-M   'P 1'
#
loop_
_entity.id
_entity.type
_entity.pdbx_description
1 polymer ?
#
loop_
_entity_poly.entity_id
_entity_poly.type
_entity_poly.pdbx_seq_one_letter_code
_entity_poly.pdbx_strand_id
1 'polypeptide(L)'
;MYINFFISSILGIVLVVLLAFGILQWFHVPAGNVLDWVIGGASFWWLLVIVTVPWNVHFKAKEVLAEAAQSQENNIAVDEKQVKYVQVLAKRSLWVAISLHIFSAIGLYILAYTGISAVGYISSGAALLLTLLRPAISAYEYLYSRLRMIQQNFTYPREDILELRNRFLEIEQKVKYLEDQLNLEQAYSLAANHQRFSEETRRELSRIVANLEELRATNQGEHEKLSREARNAISQLSTDGQFLDHVREIIRFFKSA
;
A
#
# COMPACT_ATOMS: atom_id res chain seq x y z
N MET A 1 -24.65 3.06 17.51
CA MET A 1 -25.10 2.61 16.17
C MET A 1 -26.12 1.46 16.26
N TYR A 2 -25.84 0.36 16.96
CA TYR A 2 -26.78 -0.78 17.10
C TYR A 2 -28.10 -0.45 17.82
N ILE A 3 -28.08 0.42 18.84
CA ILE A 3 -29.30 0.82 19.57
C ILE A 3 -30.27 1.60 18.66
N ASN A 4 -29.76 2.50 17.82
CA ASN A 4 -30.59 3.26 16.87
C ASN A 4 -31.21 2.35 15.81
N PHE A 5 -30.48 1.35 15.32
CA PHE A 5 -31.00 0.34 14.41
C PHE A 5 -32.09 -0.52 15.08
N PHE A 6 -31.89 -0.88 16.35
CA PHE A 6 -32.86 -1.65 17.13
C PHE A 6 -34.17 -0.86 17.32
N ILE A 7 -34.07 0.40 17.73
CA ILE A 7 -35.23 1.29 17.91
C ILE A 7 -35.94 1.56 16.57
N SER A 8 -35.19 1.85 15.50
CA SER A 8 -35.78 2.10 14.18
C SER A 8 -36.50 0.88 13.63
N SER A 9 -35.97 -0.32 13.89
CA SER A 9 -36.59 -1.55 13.39
C SER A 9 -37.85 -1.94 14.19
N ILE A 10 -37.92 -1.63 15.49
CA ILE A 10 -39.16 -1.75 16.28
C ILE A 10 -40.22 -0.82 15.71
N LEU A 11 -39.89 0.46 15.50
CA LEU A 11 -40.82 1.45 14.94
C LEU A 11 -41.30 1.05 13.54
N GLY A 12 -40.40 0.51 12.70
CA GLY A 12 -40.74 0.01 11.37
C GLY A 12 -41.73 -1.16 11.42
N ILE A 13 -41.51 -2.13 12.31
CA ILE A 13 -42.44 -3.27 12.46
C ILE A 13 -43.79 -2.81 13.00
N VAL A 14 -43.81 -1.93 14.01
CA VAL A 14 -45.06 -1.37 14.53
C VAL A 14 -45.84 -0.66 13.43
N LEU A 15 -45.17 0.17 12.62
CA LEU A 15 -45.80 0.87 11.50
C LEU A 15 -46.37 -0.12 10.47
N VAL A 16 -45.60 -1.14 10.07
CA VAL A 16 -46.05 -2.15 9.11
C VAL A 16 -47.23 -2.96 9.64
N VAL A 17 -47.19 -3.38 10.91
CA VAL A 17 -48.27 -4.10 11.59
C VAL A 17 -49.54 -3.25 11.61
N LEU A 18 -49.45 -1.97 11.99
CA LEU A 18 -50.60 -1.06 12.04
C LEU A 18 -51.16 -0.76 10.65
N LEU A 19 -50.31 -0.56 9.64
CA LEU A 19 -50.73 -0.34 8.26
C LEU A 19 -51.41 -1.58 7.68
N ALA A 20 -50.82 -2.76 7.87
CA ALA A 20 -51.40 -4.03 7.41
C ALA A 20 -52.76 -4.29 8.07
N PHE A 21 -52.85 -4.08 9.39
CA PHE A 21 -54.11 -4.18 10.12
C PHE A 21 -55.16 -3.19 9.60
N GLY A 22 -54.79 -1.92 9.44
CA GLY A 22 -55.70 -0.88 8.92
C GLY A 22 -56.23 -1.19 7.52
N ILE A 23 -55.37 -1.70 6.62
CA ILE A 23 -55.77 -2.11 5.27
C ILE A 23 -56.73 -3.31 5.32
N LEU A 24 -56.43 -4.34 6.12
CA LEU A 24 -57.30 -5.52 6.21
C LEU A 24 -58.68 -5.19 6.82
N GLN A 25 -58.71 -4.29 7.80
CA GLN A 25 -59.96 -3.75 8.35
C GLN A 25 -60.73 -2.94 7.31
N TRP A 26 -60.04 -2.13 6.50
CA TRP A 26 -60.66 -1.39 5.40
C TRP A 26 -61.36 -2.31 4.39
N PHE A 27 -60.73 -3.44 4.06
CA PHE A 27 -61.30 -4.47 3.18
C PHE A 27 -62.26 -5.44 3.89
N HIS A 28 -62.56 -5.22 5.18
CA HIS A 28 -63.45 -6.07 5.99
C HIS A 28 -63.04 -7.55 6.01
N VAL A 29 -61.74 -7.83 5.88
CA VAL A 29 -61.19 -9.18 5.94
C VAL A 29 -61.12 -9.60 7.41
N PRO A 30 -61.68 -10.78 7.80
CA PRO A 30 -61.55 -11.27 9.17
C PRO A 30 -60.08 -11.54 9.51
N ALA A 31 -59.46 -10.63 10.26
CA ALA A 31 -58.02 -10.61 10.50
C ALA A 31 -57.61 -10.85 11.96
N GLY A 32 -58.53 -11.38 12.79
CA GLY A 32 -58.31 -11.55 14.23
C GLY A 32 -58.42 -10.25 15.03
N ASN A 33 -58.18 -10.34 16.34
CA ASN A 33 -58.32 -9.21 17.26
C ASN A 33 -57.01 -8.42 17.35
N VAL A 34 -57.07 -7.18 17.85
CA VAL A 34 -55.88 -6.33 18.08
C VAL A 34 -54.82 -7.07 18.91
N LEU A 35 -55.26 -7.88 19.89
CA LEU A 35 -54.37 -8.69 20.72
C LEU A 35 -53.54 -9.69 19.89
N ASP A 36 -54.13 -10.32 18.86
CA ASP A 36 -53.43 -11.25 17.97
C ASP A 36 -52.32 -10.56 17.18
N TRP A 37 -52.55 -9.31 16.75
CA TRP A 37 -51.56 -8.51 16.02
C TRP A 37 -50.42 -8.04 16.92
N VAL A 38 -50.73 -7.66 18.16
CA VAL A 38 -49.70 -7.29 19.14
C VAL A 38 -48.84 -8.51 19.49
N ILE A 39 -49.47 -9.66 19.76
CA ILE A 39 -48.75 -10.91 20.06
C ILE A 39 -47.94 -11.37 18.85
N GLY A 40 -48.51 -11.31 17.64
CA GLY A 40 -47.82 -11.67 16.40
C GLY A 40 -46.64 -10.76 16.08
N GLY A 41 -46.79 -9.44 16.26
CA GLY A 41 -45.70 -8.48 16.08
C GLY A 41 -44.58 -8.68 17.11
N ALA A 42 -44.94 -8.86 18.38
CA ALA A 42 -43.99 -9.11 19.46
C ALA A 42 -43.27 -10.45 19.29
N SER A 43 -43.99 -11.52 18.93
CA SER A 43 -43.42 -12.85 18.67
C SER A 43 -42.49 -12.80 17.46
N PHE A 44 -42.89 -12.17 16.36
CA PHE A 44 -42.05 -12.01 15.18
C PHE A 44 -40.74 -11.28 15.51
N TRP A 45 -40.83 -10.15 16.21
CA TRP A 45 -39.65 -9.38 16.61
C TRP A 45 -38.73 -10.19 17.52
N TRP A 46 -39.30 -10.85 18.52
CA TRP A 46 -38.56 -11.70 19.44
C TRP A 46 -37.87 -12.85 18.71
N LEU A 47 -38.58 -13.55 17.82
CA LEU A 47 -38.05 -14.64 17.00
C LEU A 47 -36.88 -14.16 16.13
N LEU A 48 -36.96 -12.97 15.55
CA LEU A 48 -35.87 -12.36 14.78
C LEU A 48 -34.61 -12.18 15.64
N VAL A 49 -34.75 -11.66 16.86
CA VAL A 49 -33.62 -11.46 17.77
C VAL A 49 -32.96 -12.78 18.16
N ILE A 50 -33.75 -13.78 18.58
CA ILE A 50 -33.20 -15.07 19.01
C ILE A 50 -32.62 -15.88 17.84
N VAL A 51 -33.10 -15.68 16.62
CA VAL A 51 -32.53 -16.25 15.40
C VAL A 51 -31.21 -15.60 15.03
N THR A 52 -31.09 -14.29 15.18
CA THR A 52 -29.93 -13.58 14.63
C THR A 52 -28.76 -13.58 15.61
N VAL A 53 -28.98 -13.12 16.84
CA VAL A 53 -27.88 -12.80 17.75
C VAL A 53 -27.13 -14.05 18.24
N PRO A 54 -27.77 -15.06 18.84
CA PRO A 54 -27.08 -16.24 19.38
C PRO A 54 -26.34 -17.05 18.30
N TRP A 55 -26.98 -17.24 17.15
CA TRP A 55 -26.40 -17.99 16.04
C TRP A 55 -25.22 -17.23 15.40
N ASN A 56 -25.34 -15.92 15.17
CA ASN A 56 -24.22 -15.12 14.68
C ASN A 56 -23.01 -15.19 15.63
N VAL A 57 -23.23 -15.11 16.95
CA VAL A 57 -22.16 -15.24 17.95
C VAL A 57 -21.52 -16.63 17.89
N HIS A 58 -22.32 -17.70 17.77
CA HIS A 58 -21.80 -19.06 17.63
C HIS A 58 -20.88 -19.24 16.42
N PHE A 59 -21.36 -18.91 15.23
CA PHE A 59 -20.60 -19.11 14.00
C PHE A 59 -19.43 -18.14 13.88
N LYS A 60 -19.57 -16.90 14.36
CA LYS A 60 -18.43 -15.97 14.42
C LYS A 60 -17.35 -16.46 15.37
N ALA A 61 -17.72 -17.02 16.52
CA ALA A 61 -16.75 -17.63 17.43
C ALA A 61 -16.04 -18.84 16.77
N LYS A 62 -16.76 -19.67 16.00
CA LYS A 62 -16.17 -20.77 15.23
C LYS A 62 -15.17 -20.29 14.17
N GLU A 63 -15.50 -19.22 13.45
CA GLU A 63 -14.61 -18.58 12.48
C GLU A 63 -13.32 -18.08 13.13
N VAL A 64 -13.44 -17.34 14.25
CA VAL A 64 -12.28 -16.85 15.01
C VAL A 64 -11.39 -18.00 15.51
N LEU A 65 -11.97 -19.13 15.94
CA LEU A 65 -11.18 -20.30 16.34
C LEU A 65 -10.44 -20.94 15.15
N ALA A 66 -11.07 -20.94 13.97
CA ALA A 66 -10.47 -21.41 12.74
C ALA A 66 -9.29 -20.53 12.30
N GLU A 67 -9.42 -19.21 12.42
CA GLU A 67 -8.35 -18.23 12.17
C GLU A 67 -7.22 -18.33 13.21
N ALA A 68 -7.56 -18.52 14.49
CA ALA A 68 -6.57 -18.71 15.55
C ALA A 68 -5.75 -20.00 15.33
N ALA A 69 -6.39 -21.10 14.95
CA ALA A 69 -5.70 -22.35 14.62
C ALA A 69 -4.77 -22.17 13.42
N GLN A 70 -5.21 -21.46 12.38
CA GLN A 70 -4.37 -21.14 11.23
C GLN A 70 -3.19 -20.23 11.63
N SER A 71 -3.42 -19.26 12.52
CA SER A 71 -2.36 -18.38 13.02
C SER A 71 -1.31 -19.14 13.85
N GLN A 72 -1.74 -20.10 14.67
CA GLN A 72 -0.83 -21.00 15.39
C GLN A 72 -0.01 -21.87 14.44
N GLU A 73 -0.63 -22.44 13.40
CA GLU A 73 0.08 -23.17 12.33
C GLU A 73 1.09 -22.27 11.58
N ASN A 74 0.83 -20.95 11.55
CA ASN A 74 1.70 -19.95 10.95
C ASN A 74 2.80 -19.45 11.90
N ASN A 75 2.95 -20.03 13.10
CA ASN A 75 3.85 -19.55 14.15
C ASN A 75 3.62 -18.09 14.54
N ILE A 76 2.40 -17.58 14.35
CA ILE A 76 1.98 -16.26 14.81
C ILE A 76 1.53 -16.41 16.26
N ALA A 77 2.03 -15.53 17.15
CA ALA A 77 1.66 -15.56 18.55
C ALA A 77 0.16 -15.27 18.71
N VAL A 78 -0.56 -16.20 19.33
CA VAL A 78 -1.98 -16.06 19.68
C VAL A 78 -2.13 -16.12 21.20
N ASP A 79 -2.96 -15.26 21.77
CA ASP A 79 -3.27 -15.30 23.20
C ASP A 79 -4.18 -16.51 23.52
N GLU A 80 -3.59 -17.54 24.14
CA GLU A 80 -4.27 -18.75 24.58
C GLU A 80 -5.47 -18.48 25.50
N LYS A 81 -5.44 -17.39 26.29
CA LYS A 81 -6.58 -17.04 27.16
C LYS A 81 -7.77 -16.59 26.32
N GLN A 82 -7.53 -15.83 25.25
CA GLN A 82 -8.58 -15.38 24.33
C GLN A 82 -9.15 -16.56 23.53
N VAL A 83 -8.30 -17.47 23.05
CA VAL A 83 -8.76 -18.68 22.34
C VAL A 83 -9.69 -19.51 23.24
N LYS A 84 -9.29 -19.76 24.50
CA LYS A 84 -10.13 -20.48 25.47
C LYS A 84 -11.46 -19.76 25.75
N TYR A 85 -11.44 -18.44 25.88
CA TYR A 85 -12.67 -17.65 26.05
C TYR A 85 -13.61 -17.84 24.85
N VAL A 86 -13.09 -17.72 23.62
CA VAL A 86 -13.88 -17.90 22.39
C VAL A 86 -14.42 -19.33 22.27
N GLN A 87 -13.66 -20.35 22.68
CA GLN A 87 -14.15 -21.74 22.72
C GLN A 87 -15.35 -21.91 23.65
N VAL A 88 -15.29 -21.32 24.85
CA VAL A 88 -16.41 -21.35 25.80
C VAL A 88 -17.59 -20.57 25.25
N LEU A 89 -17.35 -19.40 24.65
CA LEU A 89 -18.38 -18.56 24.05
C LEU A 89 -19.12 -19.31 22.92
N ALA A 90 -18.40 -19.99 22.04
CA ALA A 90 -18.98 -20.80 20.97
C ALA A 90 -19.90 -21.92 21.52
N LYS A 91 -19.48 -22.63 22.57
CA LYS A 91 -20.30 -23.69 23.17
C LYS A 91 -21.53 -23.12 23.87
N ARG A 92 -21.37 -22.03 24.63
CA ARG A 92 -22.47 -21.41 25.38
C ARG A 92 -23.50 -20.76 24.47
N SER A 93 -23.08 -20.09 23.40
CA SER A 93 -24.00 -19.44 22.47
C SER A 93 -24.88 -20.45 21.73
N LEU A 94 -24.37 -21.65 21.43
CA LEU A 94 -25.17 -22.75 20.87
C LEU A 94 -26.30 -23.16 21.82
N TRP A 95 -25.95 -23.41 23.09
CA TRP A 95 -26.93 -23.77 24.11
C TRP A 95 -27.96 -22.66 24.32
N VAL A 96 -27.51 -21.40 24.39
CA VAL A 96 -28.41 -20.24 24.49
C VAL A 96 -29.35 -20.17 23.29
N ALA A 97 -28.85 -20.38 22.06
CA ALA A 97 -29.67 -20.36 20.86
C ALA A 97 -30.76 -21.45 20.93
N ILE A 98 -30.37 -22.70 21.18
CA ILE A 98 -31.31 -23.83 21.23
C ILE A 98 -32.34 -23.64 22.35
N SER A 99 -31.89 -23.31 23.55
CA SER A 99 -32.77 -23.10 24.70
C SER A 99 -33.77 -21.96 24.46
N LEU A 100 -33.32 -20.82 23.90
CA LEU A 100 -34.22 -19.71 23.58
C LEU A 100 -35.32 -20.11 22.60
N HIS A 101 -35.00 -20.89 21.56
CA HIS A 101 -36.01 -21.33 20.60
C HIS A 101 -36.97 -22.35 21.20
N ILE A 102 -36.48 -23.31 21.98
CA ILE A 102 -37.33 -24.31 22.65
C ILE A 102 -38.27 -23.62 23.64
N PHE A 103 -37.76 -22.75 24.52
CA PHE A 103 -38.60 -22.05 25.48
C PHE A 103 -39.58 -21.10 24.80
N SER A 104 -39.18 -20.43 23.71
CA SER A 104 -40.08 -19.59 22.93
C SER A 104 -41.19 -20.41 22.26
N ALA A 105 -40.86 -21.57 21.67
CA ALA A 105 -41.84 -22.47 21.08
C ALA A 105 -42.85 -22.96 22.13
N ILE A 106 -42.37 -23.42 23.28
CA ILE A 106 -43.23 -23.85 24.40
C ILE A 106 -44.13 -22.70 24.87
N GLY A 107 -43.57 -21.51 25.10
CA GLY A 107 -44.33 -20.35 25.56
C GLY A 107 -45.42 -19.94 24.56
N LEU A 108 -45.08 -19.86 23.27
CA LEU A 108 -46.02 -19.52 22.21
C LEU A 108 -47.10 -20.60 22.02
N TYR A 109 -46.74 -21.87 22.17
CA TYR A 109 -47.70 -22.97 22.15
C TYR A 109 -48.68 -22.91 23.33
N ILE A 110 -48.19 -22.60 24.54
CA ILE A 110 -49.05 -22.44 25.72
C ILE A 110 -50.02 -21.26 25.52
N LEU A 111 -49.57 -20.14 24.98
CA LEU A 111 -50.45 -18.99 24.65
C LEU A 111 -51.56 -19.38 23.65
N ALA A 112 -51.25 -20.25 22.70
CA ALA A 112 -52.25 -20.76 21.76
C ALA A 112 -53.21 -21.75 22.41
N TYR A 113 -52.67 -22.72 23.15
CA TYR A 113 -53.45 -23.76 23.82
C TYR A 113 -54.41 -23.21 24.87
N THR A 114 -54.01 -22.14 25.58
CA THR A 114 -54.86 -21.43 26.55
C THR A 114 -55.91 -20.53 25.90
N GLY A 115 -55.94 -20.45 24.56
CA GLY A 115 -56.92 -19.66 23.82
C GLY A 115 -56.66 -18.15 23.81
N ILE A 116 -55.48 -17.69 24.26
CA ILE A 116 -55.13 -16.27 24.29
C ILE A 116 -54.93 -15.73 22.87
N SER A 117 -54.26 -16.50 22.00
CA SER A 117 -54.08 -16.14 20.61
C SER A 117 -53.79 -17.34 19.71
N ALA A 118 -54.58 -17.48 18.64
CA ALA A 118 -54.37 -18.53 17.63
C ALA A 118 -53.02 -18.37 16.89
N VAL A 119 -52.48 -17.15 16.84
CA VAL A 119 -51.17 -16.82 16.23
C VAL A 119 -50.02 -17.56 16.94
N GLY A 120 -50.22 -17.97 18.19
CA GLY A 120 -49.23 -18.75 18.95
C GLY A 120 -48.88 -20.10 18.31
N TYR A 121 -49.82 -20.79 17.63
CA TYR A 121 -49.52 -22.05 16.94
C TYR A 121 -48.54 -21.85 15.79
N ILE A 122 -48.82 -20.85 14.93
CA ILE A 122 -47.95 -20.51 13.79
C ILE A 122 -46.60 -20.00 14.30
N SER A 123 -46.59 -19.15 15.32
CA SER A 123 -45.36 -18.60 15.90
C SER A 123 -44.50 -19.70 16.56
N SER A 124 -45.11 -20.68 17.23
CA SER A 124 -44.41 -21.84 17.79
C SER A 124 -43.79 -22.71 16.69
N GLY A 125 -44.55 -22.98 15.61
CA GLY A 125 -44.02 -23.69 14.45
C GLY A 125 -42.85 -22.95 13.80
N ALA A 126 -42.99 -21.64 13.62
CA ALA A 126 -41.92 -20.78 13.11
C ALA A 126 -40.67 -20.82 14.00
N ALA A 127 -40.82 -20.77 15.33
CA ALA A 127 -39.69 -20.88 16.27
C ALA A 127 -38.91 -22.19 16.07
N LEU A 128 -39.61 -23.32 15.92
CA LEU A 128 -38.97 -24.62 15.68
C LEU A 128 -38.29 -24.69 14.31
N LEU A 129 -38.96 -24.23 13.25
CA LEU A 129 -38.38 -24.19 11.90
C LEU A 129 -37.13 -23.31 11.83
N LEU A 130 -37.18 -22.14 12.45
CA LEU A 130 -36.09 -21.18 12.49
C LEU A 130 -34.87 -21.69 13.27
N THR A 131 -35.08 -22.63 14.19
CA THR A 131 -33.99 -23.35 14.89
C THR A 131 -33.11 -24.12 13.91
N LEU A 132 -33.63 -24.55 12.76
CA LEU A 132 -32.88 -25.29 11.74
C LEU A 132 -32.47 -24.43 10.55
N LEU A 133 -33.36 -23.54 10.10
CA LEU A 133 -33.15 -22.77 8.87
C LEU A 133 -31.99 -21.78 8.99
N ARG A 134 -31.93 -21.00 10.09
CA ARG A 134 -30.85 -20.02 10.25
C ARG A 134 -29.47 -20.67 10.41
N PRO A 135 -29.31 -21.72 11.23
CA PRO A 135 -28.02 -22.40 11.34
C PRO A 135 -27.55 -23.00 10.02
N ALA A 136 -28.46 -23.50 9.18
CA ALA A 136 -28.09 -24.01 7.87
C ALA A 136 -27.43 -22.93 7.00
N ILE A 137 -27.99 -21.71 6.98
CA ILE A 137 -27.42 -20.57 6.26
C ILE A 137 -26.07 -20.17 6.85
N SER A 138 -25.98 -19.98 8.17
CA SER A 138 -24.73 -19.58 8.81
C SER A 138 -23.65 -20.66 8.76
N ALA A 139 -24.02 -21.94 8.73
CA ALA A 139 -23.10 -23.04 8.47
C ALA A 139 -22.57 -23.01 7.03
N TYR A 140 -23.43 -22.72 6.06
CA TYR A 140 -23.00 -22.50 4.67
C TYR A 140 -22.01 -21.32 4.56
N GLU A 141 -22.32 -20.18 5.19
CA GLU A 141 -21.42 -19.01 5.22
C GLU A 141 -20.06 -19.36 5.85
N TYR A 142 -20.06 -20.10 6.97
CA TYR A 142 -18.84 -20.59 7.61
C TYR A 142 -18.04 -21.55 6.72
N LEU A 143 -18.71 -22.49 6.03
CA LEU A 143 -18.04 -23.40 5.10
C LEU A 143 -17.46 -22.63 3.91
N TYR A 144 -18.20 -21.67 3.37
CA TYR A 144 -17.74 -20.81 2.29
C TYR A 144 -16.52 -19.98 2.70
N SER A 145 -16.54 -19.35 3.88
CA SER A 145 -15.38 -18.60 4.38
C SER A 145 -14.17 -19.51 4.60
N ARG A 146 -14.39 -20.73 5.10
CA ARG A 146 -13.33 -21.73 5.25
C ARG A 146 -12.73 -22.15 3.92
N LEU A 147 -13.56 -22.40 2.90
CA LEU A 147 -13.09 -22.71 1.54
C LEU A 147 -12.31 -21.55 0.94
N ARG A 148 -12.75 -20.31 1.17
CA ARG A 148 -12.05 -19.10 0.71
C ARG A 148 -10.67 -18.95 1.36
N MET A 149 -10.57 -19.20 2.67
CA MET A 149 -9.27 -19.20 3.37
C MET A 149 -8.32 -20.26 2.79
N ILE A 150 -8.83 -21.45 2.49
CA ILE A 150 -8.04 -22.51 1.85
C ILE A 150 -7.62 -22.10 0.43
N GLN A 151 -8.54 -21.53 -0.36
CA GLN A 151 -8.26 -21.05 -1.71
C GLN A 151 -7.19 -19.95 -1.71
N GLN A 152 -7.20 -19.04 -0.73
CA GLN A 152 -6.18 -18.00 -0.59
C GLN A 152 -4.79 -18.61 -0.42
N ASN A 153 -4.65 -19.67 0.39
CA ASN A 153 -3.37 -20.37 0.55
C ASN A 153 -2.88 -21.00 -0.77
N PHE A 154 -3.78 -21.40 -1.67
CA PHE A 154 -3.40 -21.92 -3.00
C PHE A 154 -3.08 -20.82 -4.01
N THR A 155 -3.76 -19.67 -3.92
CA THR A 155 -3.62 -18.56 -4.89
C THR A 155 -2.36 -17.75 -4.61
N TYR A 156 -2.00 -17.59 -3.33
CA TYR A 156 -0.81 -16.88 -2.89
C TYR A 156 -0.03 -17.76 -1.92
N PRO A 157 0.76 -18.73 -2.45
CA PRO A 157 1.63 -19.55 -1.63
C PRO A 157 2.59 -18.70 -0.78
N ARG A 158 2.97 -19.22 0.37
CA ARG A 158 3.85 -18.50 1.30
C ARG A 158 5.24 -18.34 0.73
N GLU A 159 5.67 -19.35 0.00
CA GLU A 159 6.93 -19.41 -0.72
C GLU A 159 7.02 -18.22 -1.68
N ASP A 160 5.95 -17.92 -2.42
CA ASP A 160 5.90 -16.81 -3.37
C ASP A 160 5.95 -15.45 -2.65
N ILE A 161 5.27 -15.29 -1.51
CA ILE A 161 5.32 -14.05 -0.71
C ILE A 161 6.69 -13.85 -0.06
N LEU A 162 7.29 -14.91 0.46
CA LEU A 162 8.65 -14.88 1.02
C LEU A 162 9.68 -14.59 -0.06
N GLU A 163 9.56 -15.20 -1.24
CA GLU A 163 10.38 -14.90 -2.40
C GLU A 163 10.23 -13.43 -2.78
N LEU A 164 9.01 -12.91 -2.87
CA LEU A 164 8.76 -11.51 -3.19
C LEU A 164 9.39 -10.57 -2.16
N ARG A 165 9.26 -10.85 -0.86
CA ARG A 165 9.89 -10.07 0.21
C ARG A 165 11.42 -10.08 0.09
N ASN A 166 12.01 -11.24 -0.18
CA ASN A 166 13.46 -11.37 -0.34
C ASN A 166 13.94 -10.60 -1.58
N ARG A 167 13.22 -10.72 -2.70
CA ARG A 167 13.50 -9.95 -3.93
C ARG A 167 13.35 -8.45 -3.69
N PHE A 168 12.36 -8.03 -2.90
CA PHE A 168 12.18 -6.63 -2.54
C PHE A 168 13.34 -6.10 -1.69
N LEU A 169 13.77 -6.85 -0.67
CA LEU A 169 14.94 -6.50 0.15
C LEU A 169 16.22 -6.41 -0.70
N GLU A 170 16.40 -7.32 -1.66
CA GLU A 170 17.53 -7.28 -2.59
C GLU A 170 17.48 -6.03 -3.47
N ILE A 171 16.30 -5.65 -3.97
CA ILE A 171 16.12 -4.42 -4.75
C ILE A 171 16.41 -3.19 -3.89
N GLU A 172 15.90 -3.13 -2.66
CA GLU A 172 16.14 -2.01 -1.73
C GLU A 172 17.63 -1.83 -1.46
N GLN A 173 18.36 -2.94 -1.23
CA GLN A 173 19.81 -2.91 -1.06
C GLN A 173 20.54 -2.41 -2.32
N LYS A 174 20.13 -2.86 -3.50
CA LYS A 174 20.71 -2.40 -4.78
C LYS A 174 20.45 -0.92 -5.03
N VAL A 175 19.23 -0.43 -4.74
CA VAL A 175 18.88 0.99 -4.86
C VAL A 175 19.74 1.83 -3.91
N LYS A 176 19.86 1.41 -2.65
CA LYS A 176 20.69 2.11 -1.67
C LYS A 176 22.17 2.15 -2.07
N TYR A 177 22.68 1.05 -2.62
CA TYR A 177 24.03 1.00 -3.17
C TYR A 177 24.22 1.97 -4.34
N LEU A 178 23.25 2.04 -5.27
CA LEU A 178 23.30 2.97 -6.40
C LEU A 178 23.22 4.43 -5.95
N GLU A 179 22.37 4.74 -4.96
CA GLU A 179 22.26 6.06 -4.37
C GLU A 179 23.61 6.51 -3.77
N ASP A 180 24.28 5.63 -3.03
CA ASP A 180 25.61 5.86 -2.48
C ASP A 180 26.66 6.11 -3.59
N GLN A 181 26.66 5.29 -4.65
CA GLN A 181 27.59 5.47 -5.77
C GLN A 181 27.37 6.76 -6.56
N LEU A 182 26.17 7.32 -6.53
CA LEU A 182 25.81 8.55 -7.26
C LEU A 182 25.83 9.80 -6.37
N ASN A 183 26.07 9.66 -5.06
CA ASN A 183 26.05 10.78 -4.13
C ASN A 183 27.32 11.62 -4.21
N LEU A 184 27.21 12.89 -4.62
CA LEU A 184 28.34 13.82 -4.75
C LEU A 184 29.00 14.19 -3.42
N GLU A 185 28.31 14.05 -2.28
CA GLU A 185 28.87 14.36 -0.96
C GLU A 185 29.89 13.32 -0.49
N GLN A 186 29.80 12.10 -1.03
CA GLN A 186 30.68 11.00 -0.67
C GLN A 186 31.93 11.03 -1.54
N ALA A 187 33.09 11.24 -0.92
CA ALA A 187 34.35 11.39 -1.64
C ALA A 187 34.71 10.16 -2.51
N TYR A 188 34.27 8.97 -2.12
CA TYR A 188 34.51 7.72 -2.84
C TYR A 188 33.48 7.41 -3.93
N SER A 189 32.39 8.19 -4.03
CA SER A 189 31.34 7.93 -5.01
C SER A 189 31.85 8.10 -6.44
N LEU A 190 31.23 7.37 -7.36
CA LEU A 190 31.58 7.44 -8.77
C LEU A 190 31.32 8.84 -9.33
N ALA A 191 30.24 9.48 -8.90
CA ALA A 191 29.90 10.85 -9.28
C ALA A 191 30.96 11.87 -8.79
N ALA A 192 31.40 11.78 -7.53
CA ALA A 192 32.42 12.68 -6.98
C ALA A 192 33.79 12.45 -7.64
N ASN A 193 34.15 11.20 -7.91
CA ASN A 193 35.38 10.88 -8.66
C ASN A 193 35.36 11.46 -10.08
N HIS A 194 34.24 11.31 -10.79
CA HIS A 194 34.09 11.86 -12.14
C HIS A 194 34.15 13.38 -12.15
N GLN A 195 33.52 14.05 -11.17
CA GLN A 195 33.59 15.49 -11.02
C GLN A 195 35.03 15.97 -10.79
N ARG A 196 35.77 15.33 -9.87
CA ARG A 196 37.18 15.67 -9.59
C ARG A 196 38.05 15.48 -10.83
N PHE A 197 37.90 14.37 -11.54
CA PHE A 197 38.64 14.11 -12.77
C PHE A 197 38.34 15.14 -13.87
N SER A 198 37.07 15.56 -14.00
CA SER A 198 36.67 16.61 -14.94
C SER A 198 37.28 17.96 -14.59
N GLU A 199 37.30 18.33 -13.30
CA GLU A 199 37.93 19.57 -12.83
C GLU A 199 39.45 19.57 -13.03
N GLU A 200 40.11 18.45 -12.76
CA GLU A 200 41.55 18.28 -12.98
C GLU A 200 41.89 18.40 -14.47
N THR A 201 41.15 17.69 -15.33
CA THR A 201 41.29 17.79 -16.80
C THR A 201 41.10 19.22 -17.29
N ARG A 202 40.11 19.96 -16.74
CA ARG A 202 39.86 21.36 -17.12
C ARG A 202 41.00 22.28 -16.70
N ARG A 203 41.62 22.04 -15.53
CA ARG A 203 42.80 22.79 -15.06
C ARG A 203 44.02 22.52 -15.93
N GLU A 204 44.27 21.25 -16.28
CA GLU A 204 45.38 20.88 -17.17
C GLU A 204 45.22 21.49 -18.56
N LEU A 205 44.02 21.42 -19.15
CA LEU A 205 43.73 22.07 -20.43
C LEU A 205 43.98 23.58 -20.38
N SER A 206 43.53 24.24 -19.30
CA SER A 206 43.77 25.68 -19.11
C SER A 206 45.27 26.01 -19.04
N ARG A 207 46.06 25.14 -18.38
CA ARG A 207 47.52 25.29 -18.30
C ARG A 207 48.21 25.08 -19.65
N ILE A 208 47.78 24.08 -20.43
CA ILE A 208 48.30 23.84 -21.78
C ILE A 208 48.01 25.04 -22.69
N VAL A 209 46.79 25.59 -22.63
CA VAL A 209 46.41 26.78 -23.39
C VAL A 209 47.29 27.97 -23.02
N ALA A 210 47.50 28.24 -21.73
CA ALA A 210 48.37 29.32 -21.27
C ALA A 210 49.82 29.15 -21.76
N ASN A 211 50.38 27.93 -21.65
CA ASN A 211 51.73 27.64 -22.14
C ASN A 211 51.85 27.83 -23.66
N LEU A 212 50.81 27.45 -24.43
CA LEU A 212 50.77 27.68 -25.87
C LEU A 212 50.75 29.16 -26.22
N GLU A 213 50.02 29.96 -25.44
CA GLU A 213 49.94 31.41 -25.61
C GLU A 213 51.28 32.07 -25.30
N GLU A 214 51.95 31.64 -24.23
CA GLU A 214 53.31 32.08 -23.87
C GLU A 214 54.36 31.69 -24.91
N LEU A 215 54.32 30.45 -25.42
CA LEU A 215 55.19 29.98 -26.50
C LEU A 215 54.99 30.80 -27.78
N ARG A 216 53.73 31.11 -28.15
CA ARG A 216 53.42 31.97 -29.30
C ARG A 216 53.97 33.39 -29.10
N ALA A 217 53.77 33.98 -27.93
CA ALA A 217 54.27 35.32 -27.63
C ALA A 217 55.80 35.39 -27.65
N THR A 218 56.47 34.40 -27.05
CA THR A 218 57.94 34.29 -27.03
C THR A 218 58.50 34.11 -28.44
N ASN A 219 57.94 33.18 -29.22
CA ASN A 219 58.35 32.92 -30.59
C ASN A 219 58.18 34.17 -31.49
N GLN A 220 57.05 34.89 -31.36
CA GLN A 220 56.84 36.15 -32.05
C GLN A 220 57.89 37.20 -31.65
N GLY A 221 58.19 37.33 -30.35
CA GLY A 221 59.22 38.23 -29.84
C GLY A 221 60.62 37.89 -30.35
N GLU A 222 60.98 36.60 -30.40
CA GLU A 222 62.24 36.11 -30.98
C GLU A 222 62.32 36.39 -32.48
N HIS A 223 61.25 36.18 -33.25
CA HIS A 223 61.21 36.52 -34.67
C HIS A 223 61.41 38.01 -34.92
N GLU A 224 60.78 38.88 -34.12
CA GLU A 224 60.99 40.32 -34.22
C GLU A 224 62.42 40.72 -33.84
N LYS A 225 63.00 40.07 -32.82
CA LYS A 225 64.40 40.29 -32.43
C LYS A 225 65.36 39.87 -33.55
N LEU A 226 65.18 38.67 -34.10
CA LEU A 226 65.97 38.16 -35.22
C LEU A 226 65.85 39.06 -36.46
N SER A 227 64.65 39.55 -36.76
CA SER A 227 64.42 40.50 -37.86
C SER A 227 65.19 41.81 -37.66
N ARG A 228 65.20 42.34 -36.43
CA ARG A 228 65.98 43.54 -36.07
C ARG A 228 67.49 43.30 -36.17
N GLU A 229 67.98 42.18 -35.64
CA GLU A 229 69.40 41.79 -35.74
C GLU A 229 69.85 41.62 -37.19
N ALA A 230 69.04 40.96 -38.02
CA ALA A 230 69.32 40.81 -39.45
C ALA A 230 69.39 42.16 -40.17
N ARG A 231 68.45 43.09 -39.90
CA ARG A 231 68.50 44.46 -40.46
C ARG A 231 69.76 45.20 -40.04
N ASN A 232 70.14 45.11 -38.76
CA ASN A 232 71.35 45.74 -38.24
C ASN A 232 72.63 45.16 -38.89
N ALA A 233 72.72 43.83 -39.02
CA ALA A 233 73.84 43.15 -39.67
C ALA A 233 73.96 43.54 -41.16
N ILE A 234 72.83 43.63 -41.87
CA ILE A 234 72.79 44.12 -43.27
C ILE A 234 73.29 45.58 -43.34
N SER A 235 72.88 46.44 -42.41
CA SER A 235 73.35 47.82 -42.35
C SER A 235 74.85 47.92 -42.09
N GLN A 236 75.40 47.09 -41.19
CA GLN A 236 76.84 47.03 -40.93
C GLN A 236 77.61 46.54 -42.15
N LEU A 237 77.17 45.44 -42.78
CA LEU A 237 77.78 44.92 -44.01
C LEU A 237 77.72 45.92 -45.17
N SER A 238 76.61 46.66 -45.31
CA SER A 238 76.51 47.74 -46.31
C SER A 238 77.46 48.89 -46.01
N THR A 239 77.65 49.23 -44.73
CA THR A 239 78.58 50.29 -44.30
C THR A 239 80.03 49.87 -44.54
N ASP A 240 80.38 48.63 -44.20
CA ASP A 240 81.69 48.04 -44.46
C ASP A 240 81.95 47.89 -45.97
N GLY A 241 80.91 47.54 -46.75
CA GLY A 241 80.96 47.54 -48.21
C GLY A 241 81.26 48.93 -48.79
N GLN A 242 80.59 49.98 -48.29
CA GLN A 242 80.89 51.37 -48.64
C GLN A 242 82.30 51.79 -48.24
N PHE A 243 82.79 51.36 -47.07
CA PHE A 243 84.15 51.63 -46.64
C PHE A 243 85.19 50.98 -47.59
N LEU A 244 84.97 49.72 -47.97
CA LEU A 244 85.85 49.02 -48.91
C LEU A 244 85.82 49.64 -50.31
N ASP A 245 84.67 50.11 -50.78
CA ASP A 245 84.58 50.84 -52.04
C ASP A 245 85.30 52.20 -51.98
N HIS A 246 85.18 52.95 -50.89
CA HIS A 246 85.97 54.18 -50.68
C HIS A 246 87.47 53.90 -50.62
N VAL A 247 87.91 52.81 -49.94
CA VAL A 247 89.33 52.41 -49.93
C VAL A 247 89.80 52.02 -51.32
N ARG A 248 88.96 51.32 -52.11
CA ARG A 248 89.25 50.98 -53.50
C ARG A 248 89.37 52.24 -54.37
N GLU A 249 88.50 53.23 -54.19
CA GLU A 249 88.59 54.52 -54.88
C GLU A 249 89.87 55.28 -54.52
N ILE A 250 90.27 55.30 -53.24
CA ILE A 250 91.53 55.93 -52.81
C ILE A 250 92.74 55.22 -53.43
N ILE A 251 92.78 53.88 -53.44
CA ILE A 251 93.86 53.12 -54.09
C ILE A 251 93.89 53.41 -55.59
N ARG A 252 92.72 53.51 -56.23
CA ARG A 252 92.61 53.83 -57.66
C ARG A 252 93.11 55.24 -57.95
N PHE A 253 92.77 56.21 -57.10
CA PHE A 253 93.23 57.60 -57.15
C PHE A 253 94.76 57.68 -57.07
N PHE A 254 95.37 56.99 -56.10
CA PHE A 254 96.83 56.91 -55.95
C PHE A 254 97.55 56.19 -57.10
N LYS A 255 96.88 55.24 -57.78
CA LYS A 255 97.46 54.52 -58.92
C LYS A 255 97.35 55.29 -60.25
N SER A 256 96.58 56.38 -60.27
CA SER A 256 96.38 57.27 -61.43
C SER A 256 97.10 58.63 -61.33
N ALA A 257 97.86 58.86 -60.26
CA ALA A 257 98.76 60.00 -60.06
C ALA A 257 100.22 59.56 -60.23
#